data_AF-A0A1V3Q9C6-F1
#
_entry.id   AF-A0A1V3Q9C6-F1
#
_cell.length_a   1.000
_cell.length_b   1.000
_cell.length_c   1.000
_cell.angle_alpha   90.00
_cell.angle_beta   90.00
_cell.angle_gamma   90.00
#
_symmetry.space_group_name_H-M   'P 1'
#
loop_
_entity.id
_entity.type
_entity.pdbx_description
1 polymer ?
#
loop_
_entity_poly.entity_id
_entity_poly.type
_entity_poly.pdbx_seq_one_letter_code
_entity_poly.pdbx_strand_id
1 'polypeptide(L)'
;MTVTVSFDYKTKHTVEVDGNQHVVARAAIPASPGLYVIRNKAQAAHVYAGTSSNLKQRFNARFEVFRETGFVTADLAGLRIYIIKILINGASRAVNDNGIILVNGVAFDVENLLIRSIVAVKHCNVLNVAKWQTFSNPFNEQLDVNFLNFPHSTAYFVPGNFYMAAHHVL
;
A
#
# COMPACT_ATOMS: atom_id res chain seq x y z
N MET A 1 -18.52 -19.14 -3.98
CA MET A 1 -17.48 -18.89 -5.00
C MET A 1 -16.28 -18.29 -4.27
N THR A 2 -15.09 -18.25 -4.87
CA THR A 2 -13.91 -17.62 -4.22
C THR A 2 -13.55 -16.37 -4.99
N VAL A 3 -13.31 -15.26 -4.28
CA VAL A 3 -12.82 -14.02 -4.88
C VAL A 3 -11.32 -13.91 -4.65
N THR A 4 -10.54 -13.91 -5.72
CA THR A 4 -9.10 -13.71 -5.65
C THR A 4 -8.76 -12.23 -5.77
N VAL A 5 -8.03 -11.71 -4.78
CA VAL A 5 -7.53 -10.34 -4.75
C VAL A 5 -6.02 -10.37 -4.81
N SER A 6 -5.41 -9.70 -5.79
CA SER A 6 -3.95 -9.59 -5.89
C SER A 6 -3.50 -8.14 -5.81
N PHE A 7 -2.52 -7.89 -4.93
CA PHE A 7 -1.82 -6.62 -4.81
C PHE A 7 -0.44 -6.74 -5.46
N ASP A 8 -0.22 -6.07 -6.58
CA ASP A 8 1.01 -6.13 -7.35
C ASP A 8 1.91 -4.91 -7.08
N TYR A 9 3.11 -5.17 -6.55
CA TYR A 9 4.12 -4.19 -6.13
C TYR A 9 5.15 -3.88 -7.22
N LYS A 10 4.91 -4.27 -8.48
CA LYS A 10 5.87 -4.16 -9.59
C LYS A 10 6.47 -2.76 -9.77
N THR A 11 5.68 -1.71 -9.56
CA THR A 11 6.14 -0.33 -9.76
C THR A 11 6.74 0.22 -8.47
N LYS A 12 8.04 0.53 -8.50
CA LYS A 12 8.83 1.08 -7.39
C LYS A 12 9.46 2.42 -7.77
N HIS A 13 9.38 3.37 -6.85
CA HIS A 13 9.96 4.70 -6.97
C HIS A 13 10.89 5.00 -5.79
N THR A 14 12.03 5.58 -6.10
CA THR A 14 13.07 6.03 -5.17
C THR A 14 12.90 7.52 -4.94
N VAL A 15 13.00 8.00 -3.70
CA VAL A 15 12.95 9.44 -3.40
C VAL A 15 14.36 9.98 -3.29
N GLU A 16 14.63 11.11 -3.94
CA GLU A 16 15.96 11.74 -4.00
C GLU A 16 15.83 13.26 -4.14
N VAL A 17 16.94 13.98 -3.92
CA VAL A 17 17.06 15.40 -4.25
C VAL A 17 17.70 15.53 -5.63
N ASP A 18 17.12 16.34 -6.52
CA ASP A 18 17.67 16.60 -7.85
C ASP A 18 18.74 17.70 -7.87
N GLY A 19 19.32 17.97 -9.03
CA GLY A 19 20.37 19.00 -9.20
C GLY A 19 19.89 20.43 -8.94
N ASN A 20 18.58 20.66 -8.85
CA ASN A 20 17.97 21.96 -8.53
C ASN A 20 17.47 22.03 -7.08
N GLN A 21 17.90 21.10 -6.22
CA GLN A 21 17.49 21.00 -4.83
C GLN A 21 15.99 20.68 -4.62
N HIS A 22 15.31 20.12 -5.62
CA HIS A 22 13.94 19.64 -5.46
C HIS A 22 13.91 18.18 -5.02
N VAL A 23 12.93 17.83 -4.18
CA VAL A 23 12.67 16.42 -3.82
C VAL A 23 11.81 15.78 -4.91
N VAL A 24 12.26 14.67 -5.48
CA VAL A 24 11.61 13.99 -6.60
C VAL A 24 11.54 12.47 -6.41
N ALA A 25 10.72 11.81 -7.23
CA ALA A 25 10.64 10.35 -7.31
C ALA A 25 11.19 9.82 -8.64
N ARG A 26 11.99 8.74 -8.58
CA ARG A 26 12.52 8.04 -9.76
C ARG A 26 12.21 6.54 -9.78
N ALA A 27 11.56 6.01 -10.82
CA ALA A 27 10.94 6.73 -11.95
C ALA A 27 9.84 7.71 -11.48
N ALA A 28 9.33 8.58 -12.36
CA ALA A 28 8.28 9.52 -11.98
C ALA A 28 6.98 8.81 -11.58
N ILE A 29 6.28 9.34 -10.59
CA ILE A 29 4.98 8.81 -10.14
C ILE A 29 3.90 9.23 -11.14
N PRO A 30 3.00 8.32 -11.57
CA PRO A 30 1.97 8.63 -12.55
C PRO A 30 0.90 9.59 -12.00
N ALA A 31 0.32 10.40 -12.90
CA ALA A 31 -0.84 11.23 -12.60
C ALA A 31 -2.14 10.43 -12.81
N SER A 32 -2.34 9.38 -12.00
CA SER A 32 -3.52 8.51 -12.07
C SER A 32 -4.03 8.16 -10.68
N PRO A 33 -5.27 7.65 -10.57
CA PRO A 33 -5.75 7.03 -9.34
C PRO A 33 -4.95 5.76 -9.00
N GLY A 34 -4.85 5.43 -7.72
CA GLY A 34 -4.30 4.14 -7.31
C GLY A 34 -4.04 3.99 -5.82
N LEU A 35 -3.61 2.78 -5.46
CA LEU A 35 -3.09 2.44 -4.15
C LEU A 35 -1.58 2.64 -4.13
N TYR A 36 -1.03 2.96 -2.97
CA TYR A 36 0.41 3.06 -2.78
C TYR A 36 0.84 2.59 -1.39
N VAL A 37 2.10 2.17 -1.30
CA VAL A 37 2.79 1.88 -0.05
C VAL A 37 4.11 2.65 0.00
N ILE A 38 4.32 3.39 1.07
CA ILE A 38 5.58 4.07 1.39
C ILE A 38 6.30 3.23 2.44
N ARG A 39 7.60 3.00 2.24
CA ARG A 39 8.45 2.25 3.15
C ARG A 39 9.79 2.95 3.32
N ASN A 40 10.32 2.96 4.53
CA ASN A 40 11.71 3.30 4.78
C ASN A 40 12.52 2.00 4.96
N LYS A 41 13.59 1.82 4.19
CA LYS A 41 14.49 0.66 4.31
C LYS A 41 15.10 0.56 5.72
N ALA A 42 15.42 1.69 6.36
CA ALA A 42 15.98 1.71 7.70
C ALA A 42 14.97 1.28 8.78
N GLN A 43 13.67 1.44 8.51
CA GLN A 43 12.57 1.07 9.40
C GLN A 43 11.63 0.12 8.66
N ALA A 44 12.19 -1.01 8.21
CA ALA A 44 11.55 -1.94 7.30
C ALA A 44 10.17 -2.47 7.76
N ALA A 45 9.92 -2.49 9.07
CA ALA A 45 8.66 -2.90 9.69
C ALA A 45 7.58 -1.81 9.66
N HIS A 46 7.96 -0.54 9.51
CA HIS A 46 7.02 0.58 9.49
C HIS A 46 6.72 0.98 8.06
N VAL A 47 5.44 0.91 7.69
CA VAL A 47 4.97 1.27 6.35
C VAL A 47 3.78 2.20 6.45
N TYR A 48 3.57 3.00 5.41
CA TYR A 48 2.33 3.75 5.22
C TYR A 48 1.67 3.22 3.96
N ALA A 49 0.41 2.80 4.05
CA ALA A 49 -0.39 2.44 2.88
C ALA A 49 -1.52 3.45 2.72
N GLY A 50 -1.82 3.81 1.48
CA GLY A 50 -2.87 4.78 1.20
C GLY A 50 -3.41 4.69 -0.22
N THR A 51 -4.39 5.52 -0.53
CA THR A 51 -4.88 5.74 -1.89
C THR A 51 -4.85 7.22 -2.28
N SER A 52 -4.97 7.48 -3.58
CA SER A 52 -5.19 8.81 -4.12
C SER A 52 -5.93 8.72 -5.46
N SER A 53 -6.79 9.69 -5.76
CA SER A 53 -7.34 9.95 -7.09
C SER A 53 -6.30 10.50 -8.06
N ASN A 54 -5.25 11.14 -7.54
CA ASN A 54 -4.09 11.59 -8.29
C ASN A 54 -2.81 11.34 -7.49
N LEU A 55 -2.07 10.30 -7.85
CA LEU A 55 -0.84 9.93 -7.13
C LEU A 55 0.24 11.00 -7.28
N LYS A 56 0.47 11.52 -8.49
CA LYS A 56 1.46 12.59 -8.72
C LYS A 56 1.22 13.80 -7.83
N GLN A 57 0.00 14.32 -7.77
CA GLN A 57 -0.34 15.47 -6.92
C GLN A 57 -0.13 15.16 -5.42
N ARG A 58 -0.55 13.97 -4.97
CA ARG A 58 -0.43 13.49 -3.59
C ARG A 58 1.02 13.42 -3.11
N PHE A 59 1.94 13.03 -3.98
CA PHE A 59 3.36 12.93 -3.67
C PHE A 59 4.09 14.25 -3.86
N ASN A 60 3.75 15.07 -4.86
CA ASN A 60 4.29 16.42 -4.99
C ASN A 60 4.07 17.23 -3.70
N ALA A 61 2.87 17.19 -3.13
CA ALA A 61 2.60 17.86 -1.86
C ALA A 61 3.48 17.36 -0.70
N ARG A 62 3.80 16.05 -0.65
CA ARG A 62 4.73 15.49 0.36
C ARG A 62 6.17 15.90 0.11
N PHE A 63 6.58 15.94 -1.15
CA PHE A 63 7.94 16.32 -1.54
C PHE A 63 8.20 17.80 -1.26
N GLU A 64 7.21 18.68 -1.46
CA GLU A 64 7.32 20.08 -1.04
C GLU A 64 7.52 20.18 0.47
N VAL A 65 6.76 19.44 1.28
CA VAL A 65 6.96 19.41 2.74
C VAL A 65 8.36 18.93 3.10
N PHE A 66 8.87 17.88 2.47
CA PHE A 66 10.23 17.39 2.71
C PHE A 66 11.29 18.44 2.37
N ARG A 67 11.12 19.14 1.24
CA ARG A 67 11.99 20.24 0.82
C ARG A 67 11.96 21.40 1.83
N GLU A 68 10.77 21.85 2.21
CA GLU A 68 10.57 22.99 3.12
C GLU A 68 11.02 22.71 4.55
N THR A 69 11.02 21.43 4.95
CA THR A 69 11.48 21.00 6.28
C THR A 69 12.97 20.60 6.31
N GLY A 70 13.67 20.70 5.17
CA GLY A 70 15.12 20.51 5.10
C GLY A 70 15.59 19.05 5.07
N PHE A 71 14.76 18.10 4.63
CA PHE A 71 15.18 16.71 4.46
C PHE A 71 16.30 16.61 3.42
N VAL A 72 17.41 15.99 3.81
CA VAL A 72 18.58 15.83 2.95
C VAL A 72 18.58 14.46 2.26
N THR A 73 19.45 14.29 1.25
CA THR A 73 19.58 13.04 0.49
C THR A 73 19.76 11.82 1.40
N ALA A 74 20.47 11.94 2.52
CA ALA A 74 20.66 10.86 3.48
C ALA A 74 19.33 10.39 4.11
N ASP A 75 18.43 11.31 4.45
CA ASP A 75 17.11 11.01 5.01
C ASP A 75 16.21 10.29 3.99
N LEU A 76 16.31 10.71 2.73
CA LEU A 76 15.47 10.24 1.63
C LEU A 76 15.97 8.92 1.01
N ALA A 77 17.27 8.61 1.10
CA ALA A 77 17.90 7.46 0.45
C ALA A 77 17.26 6.10 0.79
N GLY A 78 16.62 6.00 1.97
CA GLY A 78 15.88 4.82 2.43
C GLY A 78 14.43 4.75 1.97
N LEU A 79 13.84 5.84 1.47
CA LEU A 79 12.42 5.91 1.13
C LEU A 79 12.11 5.25 -0.21
N ARG A 80 11.14 4.34 -0.19
CA ARG A 80 10.61 3.65 -1.37
C ARG A 80 9.10 3.84 -1.40
N ILE A 81 8.60 4.20 -2.57
CA ILE A 81 7.17 4.30 -2.86
C ILE A 81 6.83 3.20 -3.86
N TYR A 82 5.87 2.37 -3.51
CA TYR A 82 5.33 1.34 -4.38
C TYR A 82 3.95 1.78 -4.83
N ILE A 83 3.69 1.78 -6.14
CA ILE A 83 2.35 1.98 -6.67
C ILE A 83 1.74 0.61 -6.90
N ILE A 84 0.63 0.34 -6.21
CA ILE A 84 0.04 -0.98 -6.12
C ILE A 84 -1.07 -1.11 -7.16
N LYS A 85 -0.87 -2.03 -8.09
CA LYS A 85 -1.94 -2.43 -9.01
C LYS A 85 -2.79 -3.50 -8.34
N ILE A 86 -4.10 -3.30 -8.32
CA ILE A 86 -5.04 -4.29 -7.79
C ILE A 86 -5.66 -5.10 -8.92
N LEU A 87 -5.70 -6.42 -8.73
CA LEU A 87 -6.40 -7.37 -9.59
C LEU A 87 -7.49 -8.07 -8.78
N ILE A 88 -8.70 -8.15 -9.33
CA ILE A 88 -9.80 -8.96 -8.78
C ILE A 88 -10.13 -10.03 -9.81
N ASN A 89 -9.99 -11.29 -9.43
CA ASN A 89 -10.13 -12.45 -10.31
C ASN A 89 -9.31 -12.28 -11.61
N GLY A 90 -8.06 -11.80 -11.46
CA GLY A 90 -7.13 -11.55 -12.57
C GLY A 90 -7.35 -10.24 -13.34
N ALA A 91 -8.50 -9.58 -13.18
CA ALA A 91 -8.81 -8.34 -13.89
C ALA A 91 -8.34 -7.09 -13.12
N SER A 92 -7.67 -6.16 -13.81
CA SER A 92 -7.26 -4.88 -13.23
C SER A 92 -8.46 -4.05 -12.82
N ARG A 93 -8.44 -3.48 -11.62
CA ARG A 93 -9.48 -2.56 -11.13
C ARG A 93 -8.90 -1.19 -10.80
N ALA A 94 -9.65 -0.13 -11.11
CA ALA A 94 -9.33 1.22 -10.68
C ALA A 94 -9.91 1.44 -9.28
N VAL A 95 -9.14 2.12 -8.42
CA VAL A 95 -9.53 2.45 -7.03
C VAL A 95 -9.86 3.92 -6.95
N ASN A 96 -10.93 4.27 -6.23
CA ASN A 96 -11.28 5.66 -5.98
C ASN A 96 -10.47 6.27 -4.82
N ASP A 97 -10.64 7.57 -4.55
CA ASP A 97 -9.88 8.29 -3.53
C ASP A 97 -10.16 7.83 -2.08
N ASN A 98 -11.19 7.00 -1.87
CA ASN A 98 -11.56 6.45 -0.57
C ASN A 98 -11.07 5.01 -0.38
N GLY A 99 -10.39 4.43 -1.37
CA GLY A 99 -9.86 3.09 -1.30
C GLY A 99 -10.87 2.02 -1.71
N ILE A 100 -11.95 2.42 -2.36
CA ILE A 100 -13.09 1.56 -2.69
C ILE A 100 -13.08 1.22 -4.19
N ILE A 101 -13.41 -0.03 -4.49
CA ILE A 101 -13.78 -0.49 -5.85
C ILE A 101 -15.23 -0.99 -5.85
N LEU A 102 -15.87 -0.95 -7.02
CA LEU A 102 -17.16 -1.60 -7.24
C LEU A 102 -16.94 -2.92 -7.99
N VAL A 103 -17.35 -4.02 -7.38
CA VAL A 103 -17.36 -5.35 -8.00
C VAL A 103 -18.80 -5.81 -8.09
N ASN A 104 -19.34 -5.92 -9.30
CA ASN A 104 -20.74 -6.28 -9.54
C ASN A 104 -21.74 -5.40 -8.75
N GLY A 105 -21.46 -4.10 -8.66
CA GLY A 105 -22.29 -3.13 -7.91
C GLY A 105 -22.06 -3.10 -6.40
N VAL A 106 -21.22 -3.98 -5.86
CA VAL A 106 -20.92 -4.05 -4.42
C VAL A 106 -19.65 -3.26 -4.13
N ALA A 107 -19.71 -2.37 -3.13
CA ALA A 107 -18.58 -1.59 -2.66
C ALA A 107 -17.60 -2.44 -1.84
N PHE A 108 -16.32 -2.35 -2.18
CA PHE A 108 -15.26 -3.13 -1.56
C PHE A 108 -14.07 -2.23 -1.20
N ASP A 109 -13.82 -2.07 0.10
CA ASP A 109 -12.71 -1.28 0.65
C ASP A 109 -11.38 -2.05 0.56
N VAL A 110 -10.72 -1.89 -0.59
CA VAL A 110 -9.47 -2.57 -0.92
C VAL A 110 -8.25 -1.92 -0.30
N GLU A 111 -8.33 -0.65 0.11
CA GLU A 111 -7.29 0.00 0.89
C GLU A 111 -7.23 -0.61 2.30
N ASN A 112 -8.38 -0.75 2.98
CA ASN A 112 -8.42 -1.42 4.29
C ASN A 112 -8.00 -2.88 4.16
N LEU A 113 -8.46 -3.60 3.13
CA LEU A 113 -7.98 -4.96 2.87
C LEU A 113 -6.45 -5.01 2.70
N LEU A 114 -5.86 -4.10 1.92
CA LEU A 114 -4.40 -4.02 1.74
C LEU A 114 -3.69 -3.84 3.10
N ILE A 115 -4.16 -2.88 3.91
CA ILE A 115 -3.62 -2.59 5.24
C ILE A 115 -3.67 -3.85 6.13
N ARG A 116 -4.84 -4.49 6.23
CA ARG A 116 -5.00 -5.72 7.03
C ARG A 116 -4.14 -6.86 6.53
N SER A 117 -4.03 -7.01 5.22
CA SER A 117 -3.23 -8.08 4.61
C SER A 117 -1.73 -7.85 4.84
N ILE A 118 -1.26 -6.60 4.82
CA ILE A 118 0.13 -6.26 5.16
C ILE A 118 0.41 -6.60 6.64
N VAL A 119 -0.49 -6.24 7.56
CA VAL A 119 -0.33 -6.54 8.98
C VAL A 119 -0.35 -8.05 9.25
N ALA A 120 -1.33 -8.76 8.69
CA ALA A 120 -1.55 -10.18 8.96
C ALA A 120 -0.51 -11.09 8.30
N VAL A 121 -0.17 -10.84 7.03
CA VAL A 121 0.66 -11.74 6.22
C VAL A 121 2.14 -11.34 6.26
N LYS A 122 2.43 -10.05 6.45
CA LYS A 122 3.78 -9.48 6.34
C LYS A 122 4.28 -8.85 7.64
N HIS A 123 3.46 -8.87 8.69
CA HIS A 123 3.84 -8.43 10.05
C HIS A 123 4.42 -7.01 10.10
N CYS A 124 3.95 -6.12 9.23
CA CYS A 124 4.39 -4.73 9.23
C CYS A 124 3.43 -3.85 10.04
N ASN A 125 3.97 -2.86 10.74
CA ASN A 125 3.24 -1.79 11.40
C ASN A 125 2.80 -0.76 10.34
N VAL A 126 1.50 -0.67 10.08
CA VAL A 126 0.94 0.30 9.12
C VAL A 126 0.53 1.58 9.83
N LEU A 127 1.16 2.71 9.48
CA LEU A 127 1.00 4.01 10.15
C LEU A 127 -0.24 4.81 9.73
N ASN A 128 -1.06 4.30 8.80
CA ASN A 128 -2.32 4.96 8.41
C ASN A 128 -3.43 4.68 9.44
N VAL A 129 -3.31 5.33 10.61
CA VAL A 129 -4.19 5.12 11.78
C VAL A 129 -5.67 5.34 11.49
N ALA A 130 -6.01 6.25 10.57
CA ALA A 130 -7.39 6.55 10.20
C ALA A 130 -8.13 5.37 9.55
N LYS A 131 -7.39 4.36 9.05
CA LYS A 131 -7.95 3.18 8.38
C LYS A 131 -7.85 1.90 9.21
N TRP A 132 -7.62 2.02 10.53
CA TRP A 132 -7.62 0.88 11.47
C TRP A 132 -9.02 0.40 11.89
N GLN A 133 -10.07 0.86 11.23
CA GLN A 133 -11.43 0.34 11.37
C GLN A 133 -11.53 -1.11 10.90
N THR A 134 -12.45 -1.89 11.47
CA THR A 134 -12.69 -3.28 11.10
C THR A 134 -12.95 -3.42 9.60
N PHE A 135 -12.22 -4.31 8.94
CA PHE A 135 -12.50 -4.65 7.55
C PHE A 135 -13.72 -5.57 7.49
N SER A 136 -14.68 -5.25 6.62
CA SER A 136 -15.86 -6.09 6.36
C SER A 136 -15.78 -6.64 4.94
N ASN A 137 -15.79 -7.96 4.82
CA ASN A 137 -15.84 -8.64 3.53
C ASN A 137 -17.26 -8.54 2.94
N PRO A 138 -17.45 -7.84 1.82
CA PRO A 138 -18.80 -7.60 1.31
C PRO A 138 -19.37 -8.76 0.48
N PHE A 139 -18.59 -9.81 0.22
CA PHE A 139 -19.01 -10.92 -0.66
C PHE A 139 -19.57 -12.13 0.09
N ASN A 140 -19.51 -12.17 1.43
CA ASN A 140 -19.86 -13.35 2.24
C ASN A 140 -19.21 -14.66 1.75
N GLU A 141 -18.05 -14.55 1.10
CA GLU A 141 -17.31 -15.60 0.43
C GLU A 141 -15.85 -15.58 0.87
N GLN A 142 -15.12 -16.67 0.65
CA GLN A 142 -13.68 -16.67 0.91
C GLN A 142 -12.96 -15.65 0.02
N LEU A 143 -12.05 -14.87 0.62
CA LEU A 143 -11.14 -13.97 -0.07
C LEU A 143 -9.74 -14.58 -0.09
N ASP A 144 -9.24 -14.87 -1.29
CA ASP A 144 -7.85 -15.30 -1.47
C ASP A 144 -6.99 -14.08 -1.79
N VAL A 145 -6.21 -13.63 -0.81
CA VAL A 145 -5.37 -12.45 -0.94
C VAL A 145 -3.93 -12.81 -1.27
N ASN A 146 -3.47 -12.33 -2.42
CA ASN A 146 -2.12 -12.57 -2.93
C ASN A 146 -1.30 -11.28 -3.00
N PHE A 147 -0.01 -11.41 -2.73
CA PHE A 147 0.97 -10.34 -2.90
C PHE A 147 1.92 -10.70 -4.04
N LEU A 148 1.86 -9.96 -5.13
CA LEU A 148 2.72 -10.17 -6.30
C LEU A 148 3.89 -9.18 -6.27
N ASN A 149 5.07 -9.64 -6.65
CA ASN A 149 6.30 -8.82 -6.70
C ASN A 149 6.62 -8.09 -5.38
N PHE A 150 6.21 -8.68 -4.25
CA PHE A 150 6.38 -8.03 -2.95
C PHE A 150 7.87 -7.92 -2.59
N PRO A 151 8.33 -6.75 -2.12
CA PRO A 151 9.73 -6.53 -1.77
C PRO A 151 10.09 -7.20 -0.41
N HIS A 152 10.46 -8.48 -0.41
CA HIS A 152 11.17 -9.16 0.70
C HIS A 152 12.70 -8.94 0.57
N SER A 153 13.53 -8.89 1.62
CA SER A 153 13.64 -9.78 2.78
C SER A 153 13.85 -9.06 4.13
N THR A 154 13.13 -9.46 5.17
CA THR A 154 13.64 -9.59 6.55
C THR A 154 12.52 -10.17 7.43
N ALA A 155 12.90 -11.08 8.32
CA ALA A 155 12.03 -11.62 9.36
C ALA A 155 11.45 -10.49 10.24
N TYR A 156 10.42 -10.79 11.03
CA TYR A 156 10.21 -10.34 12.42
C TYR A 156 8.77 -9.92 12.80
N PHE A 157 8.47 -10.33 14.04
CA PHE A 157 7.55 -9.89 15.09
C PHE A 157 6.02 -9.91 14.91
N VAL A 158 5.35 -10.65 15.81
CA VAL A 158 3.89 -10.85 15.91
C VAL A 158 3.34 -10.01 17.06
N PRO A 159 2.46 -9.02 16.83
CA PRO A 159 1.60 -8.48 17.88
C PRO A 159 0.52 -9.53 18.21
N GLY A 160 0.47 -9.97 19.47
CA GLY A 160 -0.28 -11.16 19.93
C GLY A 160 -1.81 -11.13 19.84
N ASN A 161 -2.43 -10.14 19.18
CA ASN A 161 -3.88 -10.00 19.19
C ASN A 161 -4.41 -9.77 17.78
N PHE A 162 -4.63 -10.82 16.99
CA PHE A 162 -5.78 -10.90 16.10
C PHE A 162 -6.00 -12.36 15.68
N TYR A 163 -7.12 -12.92 16.14
CA TYR A 163 -7.70 -14.14 15.61
C TYR A 163 -7.96 -13.94 14.11
N MET A 164 -7.16 -14.56 13.25
CA MET A 164 -7.70 -15.08 12.00
C MET A 164 -8.39 -16.39 12.37
N ALA A 165 -9.62 -16.61 11.91
CA ALA A 165 -10.30 -17.88 12.15
C ALA A 165 -9.38 -19.02 11.71
N ALA A 166 -9.03 -19.87 12.69
CA ALA A 166 -8.23 -21.05 12.49
C ALA A 166 -9.05 -22.04 11.65
N HIS A 167 -8.46 -22.50 10.54
CA HIS A 167 -8.75 -23.75 9.83
C HIS A 167 -10.21 -24.06 9.40
N HIS A 168 -10.36 -24.30 8.10
CA HIS A 168 -10.63 -25.66 7.62
C HIS A 168 -9.62 -25.89 6.47
N VAL A 169 -8.53 -26.66 6.61
CA VAL A 169 -8.45 -28.12 6.77
C VAL A 169 -9.70 -28.78 7.34
N LEU A 170 -10.58 -29.18 6.43
CA LEU A 170 -10.98 -30.58 6.24
C LEU A 170 -10.87 -30.90 4.76
#